data_AF-A0A524EYM8-F1
#
_entry.id   AF-A0A524EYM8-F1
#
_cell.length_a   1.000
_cell.length_b   1.000
_cell.length_c   1.000
_cell.angle_alpha   90.00
_cell.angle_beta   90.00
_cell.angle_gamma   90.00
#
_symmetry.space_group_name_H-M   'P 1'
#
loop_
_entity.id
_entity.type
_entity.pdbx_description
1 polymer ?
#
loop_
_entity_poly.entity_id
_entity_poly.type
_entity_poly.pdbx_seq_one_letter_code
_entity_poly.pdbx_strand_id
1 'polypeptide(L)'
;MSIEMLEIKQKMESLSDEKITELYSLASEVSMDTIEELCPALLQICLKAEGGALKNQLGMVIFHLQKNERLNTRIGLEKLLHGALKVNPKDVFQLLESSEPDAKELSKRIKQLL
;
A
#
# COMPACT_ATOMS: atom_id res chain seq x y z
N MET A 1 18.19 -1.06 2.95
CA MET A 1 16.88 -1.43 3.54
C MET A 1 17.17 -1.88 4.97
N SER A 2 16.48 -1.37 5.99
CA SER A 2 16.68 -1.82 7.38
C SER A 2 16.19 -3.26 7.57
N ILE A 3 16.64 -3.94 8.63
CA ILE A 3 16.22 -5.32 8.96
C ILE A 3 14.70 -5.41 9.11
N GLU A 4 14.11 -4.47 9.84
CA GLU A 4 12.64 -4.35 10.03
C GLU A 4 11.88 -4.32 8.68
N MET A 5 12.37 -3.58 7.69
CA MET A 5 11.71 -3.48 6.38
C MET A 5 11.84 -4.75 5.53
N LEU A 6 12.91 -5.53 5.74
CA LEU A 6 13.06 -6.84 5.11
C LEU A 6 12.08 -7.86 5.72
N GLU A 7 11.92 -7.85 7.04
CA GLU A 7 10.94 -8.69 7.75
C GLU A 7 9.51 -8.37 7.30
N ILE A 8 9.15 -7.09 7.22
CA ILE A 8 7.84 -6.68 6.70
C ILE A 8 7.64 -7.18 5.27
N LYS A 9 8.64 -7.00 4.39
CA LYS A 9 8.55 -7.47 3.00
C LYS A 9 8.28 -8.99 2.93
N GLN A 10 8.97 -9.78 3.76
CA GLN A 10 8.75 -11.23 3.84
C GLN A 10 7.37 -11.58 4.38
N LYS A 11 6.91 -10.91 5.46
CA LYS A 11 5.55 -11.10 6.00
C LYS A 11 4.49 -10.80 4.94
N MET A 12 4.69 -9.75 4.15
CA MET A 12 3.76 -9.38 3.06
C MET A 12 3.64 -10.45 1.98
N GLU A 13 4.65 -11.30 1.78
CA GLU A 13 4.59 -12.41 0.81
C GLU A 13 3.74 -13.58 1.31
N SER A 14 3.61 -13.75 2.63
CA SER A 14 2.92 -14.87 3.28
C SER A 14 1.70 -14.46 4.12
N LEU A 15 1.18 -13.25 3.92
CA LEU A 15 -0.03 -12.77 4.59
C LEU A 15 -1.23 -13.68 4.27
N SER A 16 -2.01 -14.05 5.29
CA SER A 16 -3.30 -14.71 5.09
C SER A 16 -4.35 -13.74 4.54
N ASP A 17 -5.41 -14.28 3.92
CA ASP A 17 -6.52 -13.48 3.42
C ASP A 17 -7.22 -12.67 4.53
N GLU A 18 -7.27 -13.19 5.77
CA GLU A 18 -7.80 -12.42 6.90
C GLU A 18 -6.95 -11.19 7.18
N LYS A 19 -5.62 -11.34 7.21
CA LYS A 19 -4.71 -10.22 7.46
C LYS A 19 -4.65 -9.22 6.31
N ILE A 20 -4.84 -9.67 5.07
CA ILE A 20 -5.04 -8.79 3.91
C ILE A 20 -6.33 -7.97 4.07
N THR A 21 -7.40 -8.60 4.56
CA THR A 21 -8.68 -7.92 4.82
C THR A 21 -8.54 -6.91 5.95
N GLU A 22 -7.82 -7.24 7.02
CA GLU A 22 -7.45 -6.30 8.09
C GLU A 22 -6.61 -5.13 7.54
N LEU A 23 -5.65 -5.38 6.65
CA LEU A 23 -4.87 -4.31 6.02
C LEU A 23 -5.77 -3.35 5.22
N TYR A 24 -6.74 -3.89 4.48
CA TYR A 24 -7.68 -3.07 3.72
C TYR A 24 -8.59 -2.24 4.62
N SER A 25 -9.02 -2.77 5.77
CA SER A 25 -9.87 -2.02 6.69
C SER A 25 -9.17 -0.81 7.30
N LEU A 26 -7.83 -0.80 7.38
CA LEU A 26 -7.06 0.36 7.82
C LEU A 26 -7.24 1.58 6.91
N ALA A 27 -7.56 1.38 5.63
CA ALA A 27 -7.81 2.48 4.69
C ALA A 27 -9.18 3.17 4.89
N SER A 28 -10.07 2.61 5.73
CA SER A 28 -11.44 3.12 5.91
C SER A 28 -11.52 4.50 6.57
N GLU A 29 -10.56 4.82 7.45
CA GLU A 29 -10.52 6.06 8.21
C GLU A 29 -9.68 7.17 7.55
N VAL A 30 -9.09 6.89 6.38
CA VAL A 30 -8.26 7.87 5.65
C VAL A 30 -9.17 8.87 4.93
N SER A 31 -8.83 10.15 5.05
CA SER A 31 -9.57 11.23 4.39
C SER A 31 -9.42 11.17 2.86
N MET A 32 -10.37 11.76 2.14
CA MET A 32 -10.29 11.81 0.68
C MET A 32 -9.09 12.63 0.20
N ASP A 33 -8.77 13.74 0.89
CA ASP A 33 -7.61 14.58 0.58
C ASP A 33 -6.31 13.75 0.67
N THR A 34 -6.15 12.97 1.74
CA THR A 34 -5.01 12.07 1.90
C THR A 34 -5.02 10.92 0.88
N ILE A 35 -6.18 10.39 0.48
CA ILE A 35 -6.26 9.40 -0.60
C ILE A 35 -5.77 9.99 -1.92
N GLU A 36 -6.16 11.22 -2.25
CA GLU A 36 -5.76 11.92 -3.47
C GLU A 36 -4.24 12.19 -3.51
N GLU A 37 -3.60 12.40 -2.36
CA GLU A 37 -2.15 12.50 -2.24
C GLU A 37 -1.44 11.13 -2.32
N LEU A 38 -1.90 10.15 -1.52
CA LEU A 38 -1.20 8.88 -1.33
C LEU A 38 -1.32 7.96 -2.54
N CYS A 39 -2.48 7.87 -3.18
CA CYS A 39 -2.69 6.91 -4.27
C CYS A 39 -1.72 7.10 -5.44
N PRO A 40 -1.51 8.33 -5.96
CA PRO A 40 -0.50 8.57 -6.99
C PRO A 40 0.92 8.19 -6.55
N ALA A 41 1.30 8.51 -5.31
CA ALA A 41 2.62 8.21 -4.78
C ALA A 41 2.85 6.69 -4.60
N LEU A 42 1.86 5.98 -4.07
CA LEU A 42 1.89 4.52 -3.93
C LEU A 42 1.90 3.81 -5.29
N LEU A 43 1.18 4.33 -6.29
CA LEU A 43 1.28 3.82 -7.65
C LEU A 43 2.70 3.97 -8.19
N GLN A 44 3.35 5.10 -7.98
CA GLN A 44 4.74 5.29 -8.39
C GLN A 44 5.68 4.28 -7.72
N ILE A 45 5.50 3.98 -6.44
CA ILE A 45 6.27 2.95 -5.74
C ILE A 45 6.05 1.58 -6.39
N CYS A 46 4.80 1.26 -6.73
CA CYS A 46 4.46 0.02 -7.44
C CYS A 46 5.13 -0.05 -8.82
N LEU A 47 5.03 1.00 -9.63
CA LEU A 47 5.58 1.03 -10.99
C LEU A 47 7.11 0.98 -11.03
N LYS A 48 7.77 1.48 -9.97
CA LYS A 48 9.24 1.40 -9.80
C LYS A 48 9.75 0.02 -9.39
N ALA A 49 8.85 -0.94 -9.12
CA ALA A 49 9.24 -2.33 -8.89
C ALA A 49 9.95 -2.89 -10.14
N GLU A 50 11.25 -3.18 -10.04
CA GLU A 50 11.89 -4.05 -11.03
C GLU A 50 11.17 -5.42 -10.98
N GLY A 51 10.72 -5.87 -12.15
CA GLY A 51 9.54 -6.73 -12.28
C GLY A 51 9.55 -8.05 -11.50
N GLY A 52 8.34 -8.53 -11.16
CA GLY A 52 8.11 -9.84 -10.54
C GLY A 52 6.89 -9.84 -9.62
N ALA A 53 6.91 -9.00 -8.58
CA ALA A 53 5.87 -8.97 -7.55
C ALA A 53 4.51 -8.40 -8.02
N LEU A 54 4.50 -7.56 -9.06
CA LEU A 54 3.29 -6.98 -9.65
C LEU A 54 2.82 -7.65 -10.94
N LYS A 55 3.47 -8.73 -11.39
CA LYS A 55 2.98 -9.53 -12.54
C LYS A 55 1.80 -10.45 -12.17
N ASN A 56 1.30 -10.35 -10.94
CA ASN A 56 0.24 -11.19 -10.38
C ASN A 56 -1.15 -10.54 -10.53
N GLN A 57 -2.15 -11.18 -9.93
CA GLN A 57 -3.53 -10.68 -9.90
C GLN A 57 -3.65 -9.27 -9.31
N LEU A 58 -2.82 -8.91 -8.32
CA LEU A 58 -2.85 -7.58 -7.70
C LEU A 58 -2.43 -6.49 -8.68
N GLY A 59 -1.40 -6.73 -9.50
CA GLY A 59 -1.02 -5.79 -10.57
C GLY A 59 -2.08 -5.66 -11.65
N MET A 60 -2.77 -6.75 -12.00
CA MET A 60 -3.92 -6.67 -12.91
C MET A 60 -5.05 -5.81 -12.31
N VAL A 61 -5.34 -5.96 -11.01
CA VAL A 61 -6.35 -5.14 -10.33
C VAL A 61 -5.95 -3.66 -10.32
N ILE A 62 -4.70 -3.33 -9.99
CA ILE A 62 -4.20 -1.95 -10.02
C ILE A 62 -4.33 -1.35 -11.42
N PHE A 63 -3.98 -2.10 -12.47
CA PHE A 63 -4.16 -1.68 -13.86
C PHE A 63 -5.63 -1.41 -14.20
N HIS A 64 -6.55 -2.29 -13.78
CA HIS A 64 -7.98 -2.08 -13.99
C HIS A 64 -8.50 -0.85 -13.25
N LEU A 65 -8.04 -0.61 -12.03
CA LEU A 65 -8.42 0.59 -11.25
C LEU A 65 -7.92 1.87 -11.93
N GLN A 66 -6.70 1.86 -12.45
CA GLN A 66 -6.15 2.97 -13.22
C GLN A 66 -6.95 3.23 -14.49
N LYS A 67 -7.26 2.18 -15.27
CA LYS A 67 -8.03 2.29 -16.51
C LYS A 67 -9.44 2.86 -16.31
N ASN A 68 -10.05 2.60 -15.15
CA ASN A 68 -11.40 3.05 -14.82
C ASN A 68 -11.44 4.30 -13.93
N GLU A 69 -10.31 5.01 -13.77
CA GLU A 69 -10.21 6.23 -12.94
C GLU A 69 -10.62 6.02 -11.46
N ARG A 70 -10.52 4.79 -10.96
CA ARG A 70 -10.86 4.41 -9.57
C ARG A 70 -9.65 4.31 -8.65
N LEU A 71 -8.48 4.73 -9.14
CA LEU A 71 -7.23 4.61 -8.39
C LEU A 71 -7.21 5.52 -7.16
N ASN A 72 -7.80 6.71 -7.25
CA ASN A 72 -7.87 7.68 -6.14
C ASN A 72 -9.15 7.48 -5.32
N THR A 73 -9.51 6.23 -5.05
CA THR A 73 -10.64 5.85 -4.19
C THR A 73 -10.13 5.02 -3.04
N ARG A 74 -10.96 4.78 -2.02
CA ARG A 74 -10.61 3.86 -0.91
C ARG A 74 -10.15 2.48 -1.40
N ILE A 75 -10.86 1.90 -2.37
CA ILE A 75 -10.47 0.61 -2.98
C ILE A 75 -9.13 0.74 -3.69
N GLY A 76 -8.87 1.87 -4.33
CA GLY A 76 -7.57 2.18 -4.90
C GLY A 76 -6.46 2.19 -3.85
N LEU A 77 -6.67 2.90 -2.74
CA LEU A 77 -5.74 2.97 -1.62
C LEU A 77 -5.45 1.58 -1.03
N GLU A 78 -6.49 0.76 -0.81
CA GLU A 78 -6.36 -0.62 -0.33
C GLU A 78 -5.40 -1.46 -1.20
N LYS A 79 -5.64 -1.47 -2.52
CA LYS A 79 -4.86 -2.30 -3.45
C LYS A 79 -3.45 -1.76 -3.64
N LEU A 80 -3.30 -0.43 -3.66
CA LEU A 80 -2.00 0.22 -3.79
C LEU A 80 -1.15 0.05 -2.54
N LEU A 81 -1.71 0.16 -1.33
CA LEU A 81 -0.99 -0.13 -0.09
C LEU A 81 -0.48 -1.56 -0.08
N HIS A 82 -1.34 -2.53 -0.37
CA HIS A 82 -0.94 -3.93 -0.43
C HIS A 82 0.17 -4.15 -1.48
N GLY A 83 0.00 -3.61 -2.69
CA GLY A 83 0.98 -3.74 -3.75
C GLY A 83 2.32 -3.11 -3.39
N ALA A 84 2.29 -1.87 -2.89
CA ALA A 84 3.47 -1.10 -2.57
C ALA A 84 4.24 -1.67 -1.37
N LEU A 85 3.55 -2.12 -0.31
CA LEU A 85 4.18 -2.77 0.85
C LEU A 85 4.88 -4.07 0.47
N LYS A 86 4.33 -4.82 -0.49
CA LYS A 86 4.95 -6.05 -1.00
C LYS A 86 6.21 -5.78 -1.82
N VAL A 87 6.22 -4.67 -2.55
CA VAL A 87 7.33 -4.29 -3.44
C VAL A 87 8.46 -3.62 -2.66
N ASN A 88 8.13 -2.54 -1.94
CA ASN A 88 9.07 -1.64 -1.31
C ASN A 88 8.45 -0.98 -0.06
N PRO A 89 8.38 -1.73 1.07
CA PRO A 89 7.76 -1.22 2.29
C PRO A 89 8.51 0.00 2.86
N LYS A 90 9.82 0.10 2.63
CA LYS A 90 10.63 1.23 3.08
C LYS A 90 10.09 2.56 2.54
N ASP A 91 9.87 2.64 1.23
CA ASP A 91 9.41 3.89 0.61
C ASP A 91 7.94 4.17 0.96
N VAL A 92 7.13 3.13 1.21
CA VAL A 92 5.75 3.28 1.70
C VAL A 92 5.73 3.90 3.09
N PHE A 93 6.48 3.36 4.05
CA PHE A 93 6.50 3.93 5.39
C PHE A 93 7.12 5.32 5.41
N GLN A 94 8.15 5.57 4.61
CA GLN A 94 8.71 6.91 4.45
C GLN A 94 7.66 7.90 3.93
N LEU A 95 6.88 7.53 2.91
CA LEU A 95 5.78 8.33 2.39
C LEU A 95 4.77 8.63 3.50
N LEU A 96 4.20 7.60 4.12
CA LEU A 96 3.16 7.72 5.15
C LEU A 96 3.61 8.56 6.36
N GLU A 97 4.85 8.40 6.80
CA GLU A 97 5.40 9.15 7.96
C GLU A 97 5.68 10.62 7.65
N SER A 98 5.84 10.97 6.37
CA SER A 98 6.10 12.33 5.90
C SER A 98 4.85 13.11 5.48
N SER A 99 3.72 12.42 5.27
CA SER A 99 2.44 13.00 4.85
C SER A 99 1.57 13.50 6.02
N GLU A 100 0.31 13.83 5.73
CA GLU A 100 -0.71 14.32 6.67
C GLU A 100 -0.92 13.41 7.92
N PRO A 101 -1.52 13.93 9.02
CA PRO A 101 -1.67 13.19 10.28
C PRO A 101 -2.36 11.83 10.18
N ASP A 102 -3.36 11.69 9.32
CA ASP A 102 -4.07 10.41 9.10
C ASP A 102 -3.19 9.38 8.36
N ALA A 103 -2.31 9.81 7.44
CA ALA A 103 -1.30 8.96 6.82
C ALA A 103 -0.26 8.46 7.86
N LYS A 104 0.14 9.32 8.79
CA LYS A 104 1.05 8.92 9.88
C LYS A 104 0.40 7.91 10.81
N GLU A 105 -0.89 8.10 11.10
CA GLU A 105 -1.65 7.15 11.91
C GLU A 105 -1.82 5.82 11.18
N LEU A 106 -2.10 5.85 9.88
CA LEU A 106 -2.13 4.66 9.03
C LEU A 106 -0.79 3.90 9.08
N SER A 107 0.36 4.59 9.00
CA SER A 107 1.68 3.97 9.15
C SER A 107 1.80 3.16 10.46
N LYS A 108 1.42 3.75 11.60
CA LYS A 108 1.48 3.07 12.90
C LYS A 108 0.62 1.83 12.95
N ARG A 109 -0.61 1.91 12.42
CA ARG A 109 -1.55 0.78 12.41
C ARG A 109 -1.07 -0.36 11.52
N ILE A 110 -0.48 -0.05 10.37
CA ILE A 110 0.12 -1.06 9.49
C ILE A 110 1.29 -1.75 10.21
N LYS A 111 2.15 -1.00 10.91
CA LYS A 111 3.26 -1.57 11.70
C LYS A 111 2.77 -2.47 12.85
N GLN A 112 1.64 -2.15 13.47
CA GLN A 112 1.03 -2.99 14.51
C GLN A 112 0.42 -4.27 13.94
N LEU A 113 -0.07 -4.22 12.70
CA LEU A 113 -0.66 -5.37 12.02
C LEU A 113 0.40 -6.39 11.54
N LEU A 114 1.57 -5.91 11.12
CA LEU A 114 2.61 -6.71 10.46
C LEU A 114 3.69 -7.21 11.43
#